data_AF-A0A965I587-F1
#
_entry.id   AF-A0A965I587-F1
#
_cell.length_a   1.000
_cell.length_b   1.000
_cell.length_c   1.000
_cell.angle_alpha   90.00
_cell.angle_beta   90.00
_cell.angle_gamma   90.00
#
_symmetry.space_group_name_H-M   'P 1'
#
loop_
_entity.id
_entity.type
_entity.pdbx_description
1 polymer ?
#
loop_
_entity_poly.entity_id
_entity_poly.type
_entity_poly.pdbx_seq_one_letter_code
_entity_poly.pdbx_strand_id
1 'polypeptide(L)'
;MLIWFLPVFLVFLLIGLPVVFGLVAAPGVLLFMNGQERDIALLYRNVFNGMNSFPLMAIPFFMLAGELMNRGGITLRLVEFSQALMGQLRGG
;
A
#
# COMPACT_ATOMS: atom_id res chain seq x y z
N MET A 1 -0.68 -25.59 -11.49
CA MET A 1 -0.37 -24.14 -11.54
C MET A 1 0.07 -23.57 -10.19
N LEU A 2 -0.72 -23.72 -9.11
CA LEU A 2 -0.38 -23.15 -7.78
C LEU A 2 0.95 -23.65 -7.20
N ILE A 3 1.27 -24.94 -7.39
CA ILE A 3 2.50 -25.55 -6.81
C ILE A 3 3.78 -25.02 -7.45
N TRP A 4 3.70 -24.55 -8.70
CA TRP A 4 4.84 -24.01 -9.46
C TRP A 4 5.05 -22.51 -9.24
N PHE A 5 4.06 -21.81 -8.65
CA PHE A 5 4.15 -20.38 -8.35
C PHE A 5 5.25 -20.08 -7.33
N LEU A 6 5.26 -20.79 -6.21
CA LEU A 6 6.21 -20.57 -5.11
C LEU A 6 7.68 -20.70 -5.56
N PRO A 7 8.07 -21.78 -6.27
CA PRO A 7 9.44 -21.92 -6.78
C PRO A 7 9.84 -20.80 -7.75
N VAL A 8 9.00 -20.46 -8.73
CA VAL A 8 9.29 -19.41 -9.73
C VAL A 8 9.39 -18.03 -9.08
N PHE A 9 8.48 -17.74 -8.14
CA PHE A 9 8.50 -16.51 -7.36
C PHE A 9 9.78 -16.39 -6.52
N LEU A 10 10.19 -17.45 -5.82
CA LEU A 10 11.42 -17.47 -5.05
C LEU A 10 12.66 -17.26 -5.92
N VAL A 11 12.71 -17.87 -7.11
CA VAL A 11 13.80 -17.64 -8.06
C VAL A 11 13.90 -16.17 -8.46
N PHE A 12 12.77 -15.50 -8.73
CA PHE A 12 12.78 -14.06 -9.03
C PHE A 12 13.25 -13.20 -7.86
N LEU A 13 12.88 -13.54 -6.62
CA LEU A 13 13.39 -12.85 -5.43
C LEU A 13 14.90 -13.05 -5.25
N LEU A 14 15.41 -14.26 -5.49
CA LEU A 14 16.84 -14.57 -5.40
C LEU A 14 17.68 -13.83 -6.44
N ILE A 15 17.12 -13.52 -7.61
CA ILE A 15 17.76 -12.71 -8.66
C ILE A 15 17.74 -11.21 -8.31
N GLY A 16 17.12 -10.81 -7.20
CA GLY A 16 17.06 -9.42 -6.72
C GLY A 16 15.91 -8.62 -7.32
N LEU A 17 14.90 -9.30 -7.91
CA LEU A 17 13.73 -8.63 -8.44
C LEU A 17 12.88 -8.06 -7.28
N PRO A 18 12.44 -6.80 -7.32
CA PRO A 18 11.54 -6.27 -6.31
C PRO A 18 10.25 -7.10 -6.21
N VAL A 19 9.77 -7.30 -4.99
CA VAL A 19 8.65 -8.21 -4.67
C VAL A 19 7.42 -7.97 -5.56
N VAL A 20 7.10 -6.70 -5.83
CA VAL A 20 5.95 -6.30 -6.67
C VAL A 20 6.07 -6.89 -8.07
N PHE A 21 7.24 -6.83 -8.69
CA PHE A 21 7.46 -7.41 -10.02
C PHE A 21 7.47 -8.94 -9.97
N GLY A 22 7.99 -9.54 -8.89
CA GLY A 22 7.91 -10.99 -8.68
C GLY A 22 6.48 -11.51 -8.64
N LEU A 23 5.58 -10.79 -7.96
CA LEU A 23 4.16 -11.14 -7.82
C LEU A 23 3.39 -11.09 -9.15
N VAL A 24 3.84 -10.30 -10.12
CA VAL A 24 3.23 -10.23 -11.46
C VAL A 24 3.92 -11.18 -12.44
N ALA A 25 5.26 -11.22 -12.43
CA ALA A 25 6.03 -12.02 -13.36
C ALA A 25 5.85 -13.52 -13.14
N ALA A 26 5.84 -14.00 -11.89
CA ALA A 26 5.71 -15.43 -11.60
C ALA A 26 4.40 -16.05 -12.11
N PRO A 27 3.20 -15.49 -11.84
CA PRO A 27 1.97 -16.00 -12.42
C PRO A 27 1.87 -15.70 -13.92
N GLY A 28 2.43 -14.58 -14.41
CA GLY A 28 2.45 -14.27 -15.84
C GLY A 28 3.19 -15.32 -16.67
N VAL A 29 4.38 -15.74 -16.22
CA VAL A 29 5.16 -16.82 -16.87
C VAL A 29 4.40 -18.14 -16.82
N LEU A 30 3.76 -18.47 -15.70
CA LEU A 30 2.98 -19.70 -15.58
C LEU A 30 1.73 -19.72 -16.47
N LEU A 31 1.04 -18.59 -16.60
CA LEU A 31 -0.12 -18.47 -17.49
C LEU A 31 0.30 -18.63 -18.97
N PHE A 32 1.44 -18.06 -19.35
CA PHE A 32 2.00 -18.20 -20.68
C PHE A 32 2.39 -19.66 -20.98
N MET A 33 3.08 -20.34 -20.07
CA MET A 33 3.50 -21.74 -20.25
C MET A 33 2.33 -22.73 -20.34
N ASN A 34 1.17 -22.40 -19.75
CA ASN A 34 -0.04 -23.24 -19.80
C ASN A 34 -1.00 -22.86 -20.95
N GLY A 35 -0.64 -21.92 -21.82
CA GLY A 35 -1.50 -21.46 -22.93
C GLY A 35 -2.75 -20.71 -22.47
N GLN A 36 -2.77 -20.19 -21.23
CA GLN A 36 -3.89 -19.47 -20.63
C GLN A 36 -3.72 -17.95 -20.77
N GLU A 37 -3.38 -17.49 -21.98
CA GLU A 37 -3.06 -16.08 -22.24
C GLU A 37 -4.25 -15.13 -21.97
N ARG A 38 -5.49 -15.62 -22.13
CA ARG A 38 -6.69 -14.84 -21.79
C ARG A 38 -6.77 -14.44 -20.31
N ASP A 39 -6.19 -15.24 -19.42
CA ASP A 39 -6.20 -14.99 -17.98
C ASP A 39 -5.13 -13.96 -17.57
N ILE A 40 -4.20 -13.60 -18.47
CA ILE A 40 -3.23 -12.51 -18.24
C ILE A 40 -3.96 -11.17 -18.06
N ALA A 41 -5.08 -10.97 -18.75
CA ALA A 41 -5.93 -9.79 -18.55
C ALA A 41 -6.54 -9.75 -17.14
N LEU A 42 -6.86 -10.92 -16.56
CA LEU A 42 -7.34 -11.03 -15.17
C LEU A 42 -6.22 -10.71 -14.18
N LEU A 43 -4.98 -11.15 -14.47
CA LEU A 43 -3.81 -10.79 -13.67
C LEU A 43 -3.61 -9.27 -13.61
N TYR A 44 -3.63 -8.58 -14.76
CA TYR A 44 -3.52 -7.12 -14.82
C TYR A 44 -4.64 -6.44 -14.02
N ARG A 45 -5.88 -6.88 -14.20
CA ARG A 45 -7.04 -6.36 -13.46
C ARG A 45 -6.89 -6.53 -11.95
N ASN A 46 -6.39 -7.66 -11.49
CA ASN A 46 -6.19 -7.92 -10.06
C ASN A 46 -5.11 -7.03 -9.44
N VAL A 47 -4.00 -6.81 -10.16
CA VAL A 47 -2.95 -5.86 -9.74
C VAL A 47 -3.51 -4.44 -9.65
N PHE A 48 -4.24 -4.01 -10.68
CA PHE A 48 -4.85 -2.69 -10.72
C PHE A 48 -5.90 -2.48 -9.61
N ASN A 49 -6.73 -3.50 -9.33
CA ASN A 49 -7.68 -3.47 -8.23
C ASN A 49 -6.99 -3.38 -6.86
N GLY A 50 -5.83 -4.03 -6.68
CA GLY A 50 -5.03 -3.91 -5.45
C GLY A 50 -4.47 -2.49 -5.26
N MET A 51 -4.09 -1.82 -6.35
CA MET A 51 -3.68 -0.42 -6.34
C MET A 51 -4.84 0.54 -6.12
N ASN A 52 -6.03 0.21 -6.62
CA ASN A 52 -7.26 0.96 -6.39
C ASN A 52 -7.88 0.64 -5.02
N SER A 53 -7.08 0.74 -3.96
CA SER A 53 -7.54 0.44 -2.60
C SER A 53 -7.77 1.70 -1.78
N PHE A 54 -8.80 1.67 -0.93
CA PHE A 54 -9.13 2.76 -0.01
C PHE A 54 -7.94 3.25 0.82
N PRO A 55 -7.03 2.39 1.34
CA PRO A 55 -5.84 2.83 2.08
C PRO A 55 -4.88 3.71 1.26
N LEU A 56 -4.68 3.41 -0.02
CA LEU A 56 -3.79 4.19 -0.89
C LEU A 56 -4.34 5.60 -1.14
N MET A 57 -5.66 5.75 -1.23
CA MET A 57 -6.30 7.07 -1.26
C MET A 57 -6.32 7.76 0.11
N ALA A 58 -6.39 7.00 1.20
CA ALA A 58 -6.40 7.59 2.55
C ALA A 58 -5.11 8.36 2.85
N ILE A 59 -3.95 7.89 2.36
CA ILE A 59 -2.65 8.56 2.55
C ILE A 59 -2.65 10.03 2.07
N PRO A 60 -2.97 10.35 0.80
CA PRO A 60 -3.03 11.74 0.35
C PRO A 60 -4.13 12.55 1.04
N PHE A 61 -5.29 11.96 1.34
CA PHE A 61 -6.34 12.68 2.07
C PHE A 61 -5.92 13.03 3.50
N PHE A 62 -5.22 12.14 4.22
CA PHE A 62 -4.67 12.45 5.53
C PHE A 62 -3.57 13.49 5.48
N MET A 63 -2.69 13.45 4.47
CA MET A 63 -1.69 14.50 4.27
C MET A 63 -2.35 15.86 3.99
N LEU A 64 -3.39 15.90 3.14
CA LEU A 64 -4.14 17.13 2.86
C LEU A 64 -4.87 17.66 4.10
N ALA A 65 -5.53 16.77 4.85
CA ALA A 65 -6.21 17.15 6.09
C ALA A 65 -5.19 17.68 7.12
N GLY A 66 -4.04 17.02 7.27
CA GLY A 66 -2.95 17.47 8.13
C GLY A 66 -2.41 18.84 7.75
N GLU A 67 -2.17 19.08 6.46
CA GLU A 67 -1.72 20.39 5.96
C GLU A 67 -2.78 21.48 6.15
N LEU A 68 -4.06 21.15 5.94
CA LEU A 68 -5.18 22.06 6.19
C LEU A 68 -5.28 22.43 7.66
N MET A 69 -5.14 21.45 8.57
CA MET A 69 -5.14 21.68 10.02
C MET A 69 -3.96 22.56 10.46
N ASN A 70 -2.78 22.34 9.86
CA ASN A 70 -1.58 23.09 10.17
C ASN A 70 -1.71 24.55 9.72
N ARG A 71 -2.09 24.79 8.46
CA ARG A 71 -2.30 26.15 7.92
C ARG A 71 -3.49 26.87 8.56
N GLY A 72 -4.54 26.13 8.91
CA GLY A 72 -5.71 26.68 9.60
C GLY A 72 -5.48 27.00 11.07
N GLY A 73 -4.28 26.70 11.62
CA GLY A 73 -3.96 26.90 13.04
C GLY A 73 -4.74 25.97 13.98
N ILE A 74 -5.49 24.99 13.44
CA ILE A 74 -6.27 24.01 14.21
C ILE A 74 -5.31 23.18 15.07
N THR A 75 -4.17 22.79 14.51
CA THR A 75 -3.12 22.05 15.24
C THR A 75 -2.69 22.77 16.50
N LEU A 76 -2.39 24.08 16.41
CA LEU A 76 -1.96 24.88 17.56
C LEU A 76 -3.07 25.02 18.59
N ARG A 77 -4.30 25.33 18.14
CA ARG A 77 -5.47 25.45 19.03
C ARG A 77 -5.78 24.15 19.78
N LEU A 78 -5.62 23.00 19.13
CA LEU A 78 -5.76 21.70 19.78
C LEU A 78 -4.69 21.49 20.85
N VAL A 79 -3.43 21.85 20.56
CA VAL A 79 -2.33 21.77 21.55
C VAL A 79 -2.62 22.68 22.75
N GLU A 80 -3.00 23.93 22.52
CA GLU A 80 -3.36 24.89 23.58
C GLU A 80 -4.55 24.38 24.41
N PHE A 81 -5.58 23.82 23.76
CA PHE A 81 -6.73 23.23 24.44
C PHE A 81 -6.34 22.03 25.30
N SER A 82 -5.53 21.10 24.77
CA SER A 82 -5.01 19.97 25.53
C SER A 82 -4.14 20.43 26.71
N GLN A 83 -3.31 21.45 26.52
CA GLN A 83 -2.52 22.06 27.60
C GLN A 83 -3.39 22.73 28.65
N ALA A 84 -4.47 23.41 28.27
CA ALA A 84 -5.40 24.02 29.22
C ALA A 84 -6.13 22.96 30.09
N LEU A 85 -6.48 21.81 29.50
CA LEU A 85 -7.07 20.69 30.23
C LEU A 85 -6.06 19.98 31.14
N MET A 86 -4.83 19.78 30.66
CA MET A 86 -3.76 19.10 31.41
C MET A 86 -2.94 20.03 32.31
N GLY A 87 -3.12 21.34 32.24
CA GLY A 87 -2.23 22.35 32.85
C GLY A 87 -2.14 22.30 34.38
N GLN A 88 -3.08 21.61 35.04
CA GLN A 88 -3.06 21.34 36.48
C GLN A 88 -2.39 20.00 36.84
N LEU A 89 -2.34 19.07 35.88
CA LEU A 89 -1.63 17.79 35.99
C LEU A 89 -0.21 18.01 35.48
N ARG A 90 0.67 18.48 36.37
CA ARG A 90 2.11 18.45 36.13
C ARG A 90 2.53 16.98 35.96
N GLY A 91 2.61 16.53 34.70
CA GLY A 91 3.37 15.33 34.37
C GLY A 91 4.81 15.58 34.82
N GLY A 92 5.36 14.65 35.59
CA GLY A 92 6.81 14.61 35.82
C GLY A 92 7.58 14.58 34.51
#